data_AF-X1SMD7-F1
#
_entry.id   AF-X1SMD7-F1
#
_cell.length_a   1.000
_cell.length_b   1.000
_cell.length_c   1.000
_cell.angle_alpha   90.00
_cell.angle_beta   90.00
_cell.angle_gamma   90.00
#
_symmetry.space_group_name_H-M   'P 1'
#
loop_
_entity.id
_entity.type
_entity.pdbx_description
1 polymer ?
#
loop_
_entity_poly.entity_id
_entity_poly.type
_entity_poly.pdbx_seq_one_letter_code
_entity_poly.pdbx_strand_id
1 'polypeptide(L)'
;ICEHKADKNHISVSAASILAKSVREKEMEKLKEKYGKEMGSGYTSDPLTSKFINNNTRKHKNTGLFRKSWSTWKKAKAKAEQRKLV
;
A
#
# COMPACT_ATOMS: atom_id res chain seq x y z
N ILE A 1 -19.87 -10.69 19.72
CA ILE A 1 -20.44 -9.35 19.45
C ILE A 1 -19.60 -8.71 18.34
N CYS A 2 -20.23 -8.03 17.39
CA CYS A 2 -19.54 -7.29 16.33
C CYS A 2 -19.91 -5.80 16.47
N GLU A 3 -18.91 -4.92 16.53
CA GLU A 3 -19.11 -3.48 16.68
C GLU A 3 -17.99 -2.66 16.04
N HIS A 4 -18.26 -1.38 15.77
CA HIS A 4 -17.24 -0.45 15.31
C HIS A 4 -16.25 -0.12 16.43
N LYS A 5 -14.96 0.02 16.05
CA LYS A 5 -13.86 0.36 16.99
C LYS A 5 -13.74 -0.63 18.17
N ALA A 6 -14.07 -1.90 17.93
CA ALA A 6 -14.00 -2.96 18.94
C ALA A 6 -12.60 -3.09 19.61
N ASP A 7 -11.53 -2.69 18.92
CA ASP A 7 -10.17 -2.69 19.46
C ASP A 7 -9.93 -1.67 20.59
N LYS A 8 -10.87 -0.72 20.78
CA LYS A 8 -10.87 0.21 21.93
C LYS A 8 -11.60 -0.34 23.16
N ASN A 9 -12.61 -1.19 22.94
CA ASN A 9 -13.52 -1.62 23.98
C ASN A 9 -13.19 -3.03 24.51
N HIS A 10 -12.55 -3.88 23.70
CA HIS A 10 -12.26 -5.28 24.04
C HIS A 10 -10.76 -5.55 24.03
N ILE A 11 -10.19 -5.94 25.18
CA ILE A 11 -8.75 -6.18 25.35
C ILE A 11 -8.23 -7.22 24.34
N SER A 12 -8.96 -8.31 24.11
CA SER A 12 -8.59 -9.36 23.16
C SER A 12 -8.51 -8.84 21.71
N VAL A 13 -9.44 -7.98 21.31
CA VAL A 13 -9.44 -7.34 19.97
C VAL A 13 -8.32 -6.30 19.88
N SER A 14 -8.03 -5.59 20.97
CA SER A 14 -6.88 -4.67 21.05
C SER A 14 -5.56 -5.41 20.83
N ALA A 15 -5.36 -6.56 21.49
CA ALA A 15 -4.20 -7.42 21.28
C ALA A 15 -4.10 -7.91 19.83
N ALA A 16 -5.21 -8.34 19.22
CA ALA A 16 -5.24 -8.72 17.81
C ALA A 16 -4.86 -7.55 16.87
N SER A 17 -5.35 -6.33 17.16
CA SER A 17 -5.05 -5.10 16.42
C SER A 17 -3.55 -4.76 16.49
N ILE A 18 -2.93 -4.91 17.67
CA ILE A 18 -1.48 -4.72 17.86
C ILE A 18 -0.67 -5.74 17.06
N LEU A 19 -1.01 -7.03 17.16
CA LEU A 19 -0.31 -8.08 16.42
C LEU A 19 -0.40 -7.86 14.90
N ALA A 20 -1.59 -7.55 14.38
CA ALA A 20 -1.79 -7.30 12.97
C ALA A 20 -0.97 -6.09 12.47
N LYS A 21 -0.95 -4.98 13.21
CA LYS A 21 -0.16 -3.79 12.87
C LYS A 21 1.34 -4.09 12.94
N SER A 22 1.81 -4.79 13.97
CA SER A 22 3.23 -5.15 14.11
C SER A 22 3.72 -6.01 12.95
N VAL A 23 2.94 -7.03 12.55
CA VAL A 23 3.27 -7.88 11.40
C VAL A 23 3.25 -7.06 10.11
N ARG A 24 2.26 -6.18 9.91
CA ARG A 24 2.20 -5.30 8.74
C ARG A 24 3.46 -4.43 8.61
N GLU A 25 3.91 -3.79 9.69
CA GLU A 25 5.12 -2.96 9.65
C GLU A 25 6.36 -3.79 9.29
N LYS A 26 6.51 -4.99 9.86
CA LYS A 26 7.63 -5.90 9.53
C LYS A 26 7.63 -6.30 8.05
N GLU A 27 6.48 -6.63 7.49
CA GLU A 27 6.38 -6.97 6.06
C GLU A 27 6.61 -5.75 5.16
N MET A 28 6.20 -4.54 5.59
CA MET A 28 6.50 -3.31 4.87
C MET A 28 8.01 -3.02 4.82
N GLU A 29 8.77 -3.29 5.89
CA GLU A 29 10.22 -3.14 5.86
C GLU A 29 10.88 -4.11 4.87
N LYS A 30 10.47 -5.38 4.84
CA LYS A 30 10.94 -6.35 3.83
C LYS A 30 10.65 -5.89 2.40
N LEU A 31 9.49 -5.28 2.17
CA LEU A 31 9.14 -4.71 0.87
C LEU A 31 10.02 -3.52 0.51
N LYS A 32 10.34 -2.63 1.47
CA LYS A 32 11.26 -1.51 1.26
C LYS A 32 12.69 -1.98 0.97
N GLU A 33 13.15 -3.04 1.61
CA GLU A 33 14.45 -3.66 1.31
C GLU A 33 14.49 -4.21 -0.12
N LYS A 34 13.40 -4.86 -0.56
CA LYS A 34 13.32 -5.48 -1.89
C LYS A 34 13.11 -4.48 -3.03
N TYR A 35 12.31 -3.45 -2.82
CA TYR A 35 11.82 -2.56 -3.89
C TYR A 35 12.26 -1.09 -3.74
N GLY A 36 12.93 -0.74 -2.64
CA GLY A 36 13.43 0.61 -2.37
C GLY A 36 12.68 1.32 -1.24
N LYS A 37 13.42 2.12 -0.45
CA LYS A 37 12.87 2.91 0.67
C LYS A 37 11.93 4.02 0.22
N GLU A 38 12.03 4.44 -1.05
CA GLU A 38 11.14 5.40 -1.69
C GLU A 38 9.68 4.92 -1.82
N MET A 39 9.40 3.64 -1.53
CA MET A 39 8.03 3.12 -1.48
C MET A 39 7.14 3.84 -0.47
N GLY A 40 7.71 4.40 0.60
CA GLY A 40 6.96 5.03 1.67
C GLY A 40 6.14 4.02 2.50
N SER A 41 5.00 4.49 3.02
CA SER A 41 4.13 3.77 3.95
C SER A 41 3.16 2.78 3.29
N GLY A 42 2.98 2.84 1.97
CA GLY A 42 1.96 2.06 1.24
C GLY A 42 0.56 2.68 1.27
N TYR A 43 0.35 3.81 1.95
CA TYR A 43 -0.93 4.55 1.92
C TYR A 43 -0.96 5.59 0.81
N THR A 44 -2.15 5.88 0.28
CA THR A 44 -2.32 6.84 -0.82
C THR A 44 -2.17 8.29 -0.39
N SER A 45 -2.32 8.57 0.91
CA SER A 45 -2.08 9.89 1.50
C SER A 45 -0.59 10.23 1.59
N ASP A 46 0.29 9.23 1.49
CA ASP A 46 1.73 9.43 1.54
C ASP A 46 2.27 9.84 0.15
N PRO A 47 2.90 11.03 0.05
CA PRO A 47 3.48 11.50 -1.20
C PRO A 47 4.54 10.55 -1.78
N LEU A 48 5.34 9.88 -0.94
CA LEU A 48 6.37 8.94 -1.39
C LEU A 48 5.74 7.72 -2.04
N THR A 49 4.72 7.14 -1.40
CA THR A 49 3.95 6.02 -1.95
C THR A 49 3.32 6.39 -3.28
N SER A 50 2.71 7.57 -3.38
CA SER A 50 2.10 8.04 -4.62
C SER A 50 3.13 8.22 -5.74
N LYS A 51 4.30 8.78 -5.44
CA LYS A 51 5.41 8.91 -6.40
C LYS A 51 5.94 7.54 -6.84
N PHE A 52 6.13 6.62 -5.89
CA PHE A 52 6.60 5.27 -6.14
C PHE A 52 5.68 4.52 -7.10
N ILE A 53 4.37 4.56 -6.87
CA ILE A 53 3.38 3.91 -7.74
C ILE A 53 3.48 4.47 -9.17
N ASN A 54 3.46 5.80 -9.32
CA ASN A 54 3.52 6.44 -10.65
C ASN A 54 4.78 6.03 -11.43
N ASN A 55 5.92 5.94 -10.77
CA ASN A 55 7.19 5.60 -11.41
C ASN A 55 7.35 4.11 -11.72
N ASN A 56 6.73 3.23 -10.92
CA ASN A 56 6.98 1.79 -10.98
C ASN A 56 5.82 0.95 -11.50
N THR A 57 4.72 1.58 -11.95
CA THR A 57 3.52 0.86 -12.43
C THR A 57 3.81 -0.12 -13.57
N ARG A 58 4.71 0.24 -14.51
CA ARG A 58 5.13 -0.66 -15.61
C ARG A 58 6.13 -1.72 -15.12
N LYS A 59 7.15 -1.32 -14.37
CA LYS A 59 8.25 -2.16 -13.89
C LYS A 59 7.78 -3.33 -13.00
N HIS A 60 6.79 -3.09 -12.14
CA HIS A 60 6.32 -4.08 -11.16
C HIS A 60 4.85 -4.51 -11.37
N LYS A 61 4.32 -4.42 -12.60
CA LYS A 61 2.91 -4.72 -12.93
C LYS A 61 2.47 -6.15 -12.54
N ASN A 62 3.40 -7.11 -12.58
CA ASN A 62 3.14 -8.54 -12.41
C ASN A 62 3.75 -9.15 -11.14
N THR A 63 4.33 -8.34 -10.25
CA THR A 63 4.99 -8.86 -9.03
C THR A 63 4.03 -9.13 -7.87
N GLY A 64 2.74 -8.79 -8.04
CA GLY A 64 1.74 -8.83 -6.96
C GLY A 64 1.85 -7.69 -5.95
N LEU A 65 2.84 -6.79 -6.11
CA LEU A 65 3.09 -5.67 -5.18
C LEU A 65 1.91 -4.69 -5.07
N PHE A 66 1.28 -4.38 -6.21
CA PHE A 66 0.22 -3.39 -6.27
C PHE A 66 -1.17 -4.02 -6.22
N ARG A 67 -2.04 -3.43 -5.39
CA ARG A 67 -3.48 -3.74 -5.38
C ARG A 67 -4.16 -3.12 -6.61
N LYS A 68 -4.40 -3.94 -7.63
CA LYS A 68 -4.93 -3.49 -8.94
C LYS A 68 -6.36 -2.92 -8.88
N SER A 69 -7.11 -3.23 -7.82
CA SER A 69 -8.44 -2.67 -7.59
C SER A 69 -8.42 -1.22 -7.10
N TRP A 70 -7.31 -0.76 -6.50
CA TRP A 70 -7.21 0.58 -5.91
C TRP A 70 -7.20 1.68 -6.96
N SER A 71 -7.93 2.76 -6.68
CA SER A 71 -8.07 3.92 -7.57
C SER A 71 -6.72 4.55 -7.92
N THR A 72 -5.80 4.65 -6.95
CA THR A 72 -4.45 5.20 -7.16
C THR A 72 -3.65 4.41 -8.18
N TRP A 73 -3.70 3.07 -8.12
CA TRP A 73 -3.03 2.24 -9.11
C TRP A 73 -3.70 2.34 -10.49
N LYS A 74 -5.04 2.30 -10.55
CA LYS A 74 -5.78 2.43 -11.82
C LYS A 74 -5.45 3.74 -12.53
N LYS A 75 -5.43 4.86 -11.80
CA LYS A 75 -5.06 6.19 -12.31
C LYS A 75 -3.61 6.23 -12.78
N ALA A 76 -2.67 5.72 -11.99
CA ALA A 76 -1.26 5.66 -12.36
C ALA A 76 -1.03 4.80 -13.62
N LYS A 77 -1.70 3.65 -13.71
CA LYS A 77 -1.66 2.78 -14.90
C LYS A 77 -2.23 3.47 -16.13
N ALA A 78 -3.41 4.07 -16.04
CA ALA A 78 -4.01 4.78 -17.15
C ALA A 78 -3.10 5.91 -17.65
N LYS A 79 -2.54 6.71 -16.73
CA LYS A 79 -1.57 7.77 -17.05
C LYS A 79 -0.30 7.20 -17.69
N ALA A 80 0.18 6.07 -17.20
CA ALA A 80 1.35 5.41 -17.76
C ALA A 80 1.09 4.84 -19.16
N GLU A 81 -0.13 4.36 -19.46
CA GLU A 81 -0.51 3.76 -20.74
C GLU A 81 -0.94 4.81 -21.79
N GLN A 82 -1.35 6.01 -21.37
CA GLN A 82 -1.69 7.12 -22.25
C GLN A 82 -0.47 7.58 -23.07
N ARG A 83 -0.59 7.55 -24.40
CA ARG A 83 0.41 8.13 -25.31
C ARG A 83 0.28 9.66 -25.28
N LYS A 84 1.41 10.37 -25.24
CA LYS A 84 1.39 11.82 -25.49
C LYS A 84 0.96 12.04 -26.94
N LEU A 85 -0.05 12.87 -27.13
CA LEU A 85 -0.34 13.44 -28.45
C LEU A 85 0.88 14.30 -28.82
N VAL A 86 1.51 13.97 -29.94
CA VAL A 86 2.56 14.78 -30.58
C VAL A 86 1.86 15.81 -31.45
#